data_AF-A0A3M2ASI1-F1
#
_entry.id   AF-A0A3M2ASI1-F1
#
_cell.length_a   1.000
_cell.length_b   1.000
_cell.length_c   1.000
_cell.angle_alpha   90.00
_cell.angle_beta   90.00
_cell.angle_gamma   90.00
#
_symmetry.space_group_name_H-M   'P 1'
#
loop_
_entity.id
_entity.type
_entity.pdbx_description
1 polymer ?
#
loop_
_entity_poly.entity_id
_entity_poly.type
_entity_poly.pdbx_seq_one_letter_code
_entity_poly.pdbx_strand_id
1 'polypeptide(L)'
;GTGKSSLVKSMLGLFAKEGLRLVQVFKMDIEHLSELYSLLRESPLRFVLFFDDISFEPGDELAKLLKSIMDGDLEERPSNILIYATSNRRHLAHEVLQEEKFPEESYIERVSLVERFGIRLGFFAFGKEQYLQIVRHYAKKRSLSIDQQKLERLALEWSLANGFSGRSAYQFVKDLEGKLRLGIEF
;
A
#
# COMPACT_ATOMS: atom_id res chain seq x y z
N GLY A 1 1.01 -7.07 1.89
CA GLY A 1 1.78 -7.37 0.66
C GLY A 1 0.91 -7.78 -0.53
N THR A 2 -0.29 -7.20 -0.67
CA THR A 2 -1.26 -7.48 -1.74
C THR A 2 -1.09 -6.62 -2.99
N GLY A 3 -0.12 -5.71 -2.99
CA GLY A 3 0.18 -4.85 -4.15
C GLY A 3 -0.42 -3.44 -4.11
N LYS A 4 -1.11 -3.04 -3.03
CA LYS A 4 -1.70 -1.69 -2.87
C LYS A 4 -0.73 -0.56 -3.21
N SER A 5 0.36 -0.42 -2.44
CA SER A 5 1.37 0.63 -2.64
C SER A 5 2.14 0.46 -3.94
N SER A 6 2.35 -0.79 -4.36
CA SER A 6 3.00 -1.10 -5.65
C SER A 6 2.18 -0.63 -6.84
N LEU A 7 0.85 -0.74 -6.78
CA LEU A 7 -0.05 -0.25 -7.81
C LEU A 7 0.08 1.27 -7.95
N VAL A 8 -0.03 2.00 -6.84
CA VAL A 8 0.13 3.47 -6.84
C VAL A 8 1.49 3.88 -7.41
N LYS A 9 2.57 3.23 -6.95
CA LYS A 9 3.93 3.52 -7.46
C LYS A 9 4.10 3.19 -8.94
N SER A 10 3.43 2.15 -9.44
CA SER A 10 3.50 1.77 -10.87
C SER A 10 2.90 2.82 -11.82
N MET A 11 2.01 3.69 -11.34
CA MET A 11 1.43 4.77 -12.14
C MET A 11 2.50 5.73 -12.68
N LEU A 12 3.60 5.93 -11.96
CA LEU A 12 4.73 6.72 -12.46
C LEU A 12 5.33 6.12 -13.74
N GLY A 13 5.41 4.79 -13.83
CA GLY A 13 5.89 4.12 -15.04
C GLY A 13 5.00 4.36 -16.27
N LEU A 14 3.71 4.63 -16.05
CA LEU A 14 2.73 4.86 -17.11
C LEU A 14 2.61 6.35 -17.47
N PHE A 15 2.47 7.21 -16.45
CA PHE A 15 2.00 8.59 -16.63
C PHE A 15 3.04 9.67 -16.30
N ALA A 16 4.27 9.33 -15.90
CA ALA A 16 5.27 10.36 -15.56
C ALA A 16 5.61 11.29 -16.74
N LYS A 17 5.57 10.76 -17.97
CA LYS A 17 5.78 11.53 -19.21
C LYS A 17 4.61 12.48 -19.51
N GLU A 18 3.43 12.20 -18.98
CA GLU A 18 2.23 13.04 -19.07
C GLU A 18 2.14 14.06 -17.91
N GLY A 19 3.23 14.21 -17.14
CA GLY A 19 3.33 15.19 -16.07
C GLY A 19 2.89 14.69 -14.69
N LEU A 20 2.55 13.40 -14.53
CA LEU A 20 2.21 12.86 -13.21
C LEU A 20 3.45 12.83 -12.29
N ARG A 21 3.27 13.27 -11.05
CA ARG A 21 4.22 13.15 -9.95
C ARG A 21 3.54 12.52 -8.75
N LEU A 22 4.30 11.74 -7.99
CA LEU A 22 3.85 11.10 -6.76
C LEU A 22 4.62 11.73 -5.61
N VAL A 23 3.92 12.26 -4.62
CA VAL A 23 4.51 12.79 -3.40
C VAL A 23 4.02 11.91 -2.27
N GLN A 24 4.92 11.18 -1.63
CA GLN A 24 4.57 10.41 -0.45
C GLN A 24 4.49 11.36 0.75
N VAL A 25 3.36 11.34 1.45
CA VAL A 25 3.13 12.15 2.65
C VAL A 25 3.07 11.20 3.84
N PHE A 26 3.93 11.43 4.84
CA PHE A 26 3.88 10.65 6.07
C PHE A 26 2.86 11.25 7.03
N LYS A 27 2.39 10.42 7.98
CA LYS A 27 1.37 10.81 8.94
C LYS A 27 1.76 12.07 9.74
N MET A 28 3.03 12.17 10.13
CA MET A 28 3.56 13.33 10.87
C MET A 28 3.60 14.62 10.04
N ASP A 29 3.56 14.53 8.72
CA ASP A 29 3.65 15.70 7.83
C ASP A 29 2.27 16.23 7.41
N ILE A 30 1.16 15.67 7.96
CA ILE A 30 -0.20 16.08 7.62
C ILE A 30 -0.43 17.57 7.94
N GLU A 31 0.20 18.10 8.98
CA GLU A 31 0.12 19.53 9.33
C GLU A 31 0.70 20.47 8.27
N HIS A 32 1.64 19.98 7.46
CA HIS A 32 2.27 20.74 6.38
C HIS A 32 1.53 20.63 5.04
N LEU A 33 0.40 19.93 4.99
CA LEU A 33 -0.32 19.66 3.76
C LEU A 33 -0.82 20.93 3.06
N SER A 34 -1.20 21.95 3.85
CA SER A 34 -1.58 23.27 3.35
C SER A 34 -0.44 24.01 2.65
N GLU A 35 0.76 24.01 3.27
CA GLU A 35 1.95 24.58 2.65
C GLU A 35 2.30 23.82 1.35
N LEU A 36 2.19 22.49 1.38
CA LEU A 36 2.40 21.66 0.20
C LEU A 36 1.39 21.99 -0.92
N TYR A 37 0.11 22.22 -0.61
CA TYR A 37 -0.87 22.67 -1.60
C TYR A 37 -0.47 23.99 -2.23
N SER A 38 -0.08 24.97 -1.41
CA SER A 38 0.38 26.28 -1.89
C SER A 38 1.58 26.17 -2.83
N LEU A 39 2.57 25.32 -2.51
CA LEU A 39 3.75 25.11 -3.34
C LEU A 39 3.43 24.43 -4.68
N LEU A 40 2.47 23.52 -4.70
CA LEU A 40 2.15 22.71 -5.88
C LEU A 40 1.06 23.30 -6.78
N ARG A 41 0.29 24.28 -6.28
CA ARG A 41 -0.89 24.87 -6.95
C ARG A 41 -0.58 25.40 -8.35
N GLU A 42 0.49 26.17 -8.50
CA GLU A 42 0.86 26.84 -9.76
C GLU A 42 1.69 25.95 -10.71
N SER A 43 1.98 24.71 -10.31
CA SER A 43 2.76 23.80 -11.14
C SER A 43 1.91 23.25 -12.30
N PRO A 44 2.45 23.20 -13.54
CA PRO A 44 1.77 22.58 -14.67
C PRO A 44 1.70 21.05 -14.56
N LEU A 45 2.39 20.46 -13.57
CA LEU A 45 2.37 19.04 -13.30
C LEU A 45 1.12 18.63 -12.52
N ARG A 46 0.82 17.32 -12.54
CA ARG A 46 -0.29 16.73 -11.80
C ARG A 46 0.27 15.86 -10.67
N PHE A 47 -0.30 15.95 -9.48
CA PHE A 47 0.23 15.29 -8.30
C PHE A 47 -0.76 14.30 -7.73
N VAL A 48 -0.24 13.16 -7.31
CA VAL A 48 -0.91 12.28 -6.36
C VAL A 48 -0.16 12.41 -5.03
N LEU A 49 -0.85 12.92 -4.01
CA LEU A 49 -0.37 12.85 -2.64
C LEU A 49 -0.75 11.48 -2.08
N PHE A 50 0.27 10.70 -1.76
CA PHE A 50 0.12 9.31 -1.41
C PHE A 50 0.46 9.06 0.05
N PHE A 51 -0.55 8.63 0.79
CA PHE A 51 -0.44 8.21 2.17
C PHE A 51 -0.41 6.68 2.22
N ASP A 52 0.75 6.13 2.54
CA ASP A 52 0.96 4.68 2.56
C ASP A 52 0.64 4.09 3.93
N ASP A 53 -0.16 3.03 3.95
CA ASP A 53 -0.51 2.21 5.11
C ASP A 53 -1.04 3.02 6.31
N ILE A 54 -2.01 3.90 6.05
CA ILE A 54 -2.56 4.71 7.12
C ILE A 54 -3.30 3.85 8.14
N SER A 55 -2.89 4.00 9.40
CA SER A 55 -3.57 3.54 10.60
C SER A 55 -3.83 4.72 11.53
N PHE A 56 -5.07 4.86 11.96
CA PHE A 56 -5.48 5.85 12.95
C PHE A 56 -5.85 5.16 14.25
N GLU A 57 -5.33 5.70 15.33
CA GLU A 57 -5.75 5.35 16.68
C GLU A 57 -6.92 6.25 17.09
N PRO A 58 -7.72 5.84 18.08
CA PRO A 58 -8.78 6.70 18.62
C PRO A 58 -8.20 7.99 19.19
N GLY A 59 -8.84 9.13 18.89
CA GLY A 59 -8.39 10.43 19.39
C GLY A 59 -7.11 10.94 18.73
N ASP A 60 -6.70 10.35 17.62
CA ASP A 60 -5.57 10.81 16.83
C ASP A 60 -5.90 12.13 16.12
N GLU A 61 -5.34 13.23 16.64
CA GLU A 61 -5.54 14.58 16.11
C GLU A 61 -5.15 14.69 14.62
N LEU A 62 -4.22 13.85 14.13
CA LEU A 62 -3.85 13.82 12.72
C LEU A 62 -4.95 13.24 11.83
N ALA A 63 -5.79 12.35 12.36
CA ALA A 63 -6.97 11.83 11.65
C ALA A 63 -8.01 12.94 11.46
N LYS A 64 -8.26 13.72 12.51
CA LYS A 64 -9.18 14.86 12.48
C LYS A 64 -8.71 15.94 11.52
N LEU A 65 -7.40 16.23 11.54
CA LEU A 65 -6.80 17.20 10.64
C LEU A 65 -6.91 16.75 9.17
N LEU A 66 -6.56 15.49 8.88
CA LEU A 66 -6.71 14.95 7.52
C LEU A 66 -8.16 15.00 7.05
N LYS A 67 -9.12 14.68 7.93
CA LYS A 67 -10.56 14.78 7.64
C LYS A 67 -10.97 16.20 7.29
N SER A 68 -10.59 17.18 8.11
CA SER A 68 -10.89 18.60 7.88
C SER A 68 -10.30 19.10 6.55
N ILE A 69 -9.08 18.68 6.21
CA ILE A 69 -8.46 19.03 4.93
C ILE A 69 -9.18 18.36 3.75
N MET A 70 -9.68 17.13 3.91
CA MET A 70 -10.47 16.46 2.87
C MET A 70 -11.86 17.06 2.69
N ASP A 71 -12.48 17.54 3.78
CA ASP A 71 -13.76 18.24 3.74
C ASP A 71 -13.62 19.67 3.15
N GLY A 72 -12.37 20.18 3.05
CA GLY A 72 -12.05 21.49 2.48
C GLY A 72 -12.24 22.65 3.45
N ASP A 73 -12.39 22.35 4.75
CA ASP A 73 -12.69 23.34 5.79
C ASP A 73 -11.47 24.23 6.11
N LEU A 74 -10.26 23.67 5.98
CA LEU A 74 -9.01 24.38 6.30
C LEU A 74 -8.40 25.08 5.07
N GLU A 75 -8.30 24.37 3.96
CA GLU A 75 -7.80 24.88 2.69
C GLU A 75 -8.39 24.07 1.52
N GLU A 76 -8.74 24.78 0.44
CA GLU A 76 -9.21 24.14 -0.78
C GLU A 76 -8.07 23.39 -1.50
N ARG A 77 -8.23 22.07 -1.65
CA ARG A 77 -7.30 21.22 -2.41
C ARG A 77 -7.20 21.70 -3.87
N PRO A 78 -5.99 21.98 -4.38
CA PRO A 78 -5.77 22.35 -5.78
C PRO A 78 -6.30 21.31 -6.78
N SER A 79 -6.78 21.77 -7.94
CA SER A 79 -7.37 20.92 -8.98
C SER A 79 -6.37 19.97 -9.64
N ASN A 80 -5.07 20.28 -9.59
CA ASN A 80 -3.99 19.44 -10.10
C ASN A 80 -3.49 18.37 -9.09
N ILE A 81 -4.12 18.25 -7.92
CA ILE A 81 -3.72 17.33 -6.84
C ILE A 81 -4.81 16.30 -6.58
N LEU A 82 -4.46 15.01 -6.45
CA LEU A 82 -5.34 13.95 -5.94
C LEU A 82 -4.77 13.33 -4.67
N ILE A 83 -5.64 12.88 -3.76
CA ILE A 83 -5.23 12.19 -2.52
C ILE A 83 -5.48 10.70 -2.64
N TYR A 84 -4.44 9.90 -2.47
CA TYR A 84 -4.50 8.45 -2.45
C TYR A 84 -4.08 7.96 -1.07
N ALA A 85 -4.89 7.08 -0.48
CA ALA A 85 -4.56 6.43 0.78
C ALA A 85 -4.61 4.91 0.60
N THR A 86 -3.66 4.20 1.20
CA THR A 86 -3.77 2.75 1.39
C THR A 86 -3.99 2.46 2.86
N SER A 87 -4.82 1.48 3.16
CA SER A 87 -5.02 0.99 4.53
C SER A 87 -5.19 -0.52 4.51
N ASN A 88 -4.90 -1.17 5.64
CA ASN A 88 -5.18 -2.58 5.83
C ASN A 88 -6.57 -2.75 6.45
N ARG A 89 -7.30 -3.79 6.02
CA ARG A 89 -8.66 -4.06 6.52
C ARG A 89 -8.71 -4.17 8.05
N ARG A 90 -7.64 -4.68 8.68
CA ARG A 90 -7.50 -4.76 10.14
C ARG A 90 -7.53 -3.39 10.83
N HIS A 91 -7.06 -2.33 10.16
CA HIS A 91 -7.05 -0.98 10.73
C HIS A 91 -8.42 -0.29 10.58
N LEU A 92 -9.28 -0.82 9.71
CA LEU A 92 -10.63 -0.32 9.43
C LEU A 92 -11.75 -1.17 10.06
N ALA A 93 -11.46 -2.38 10.57
CA ALA A 93 -12.46 -3.37 10.98
C ALA A 93 -12.44 -3.67 12.49
N HIS A 94 -13.55 -4.27 12.96
CA HIS A 94 -13.91 -4.55 14.35
C HIS A 94 -12.87 -5.24 15.25
N GLU A 95 -11.82 -5.87 14.72
CA GLU A 95 -10.87 -6.65 15.53
C GLU A 95 -10.01 -5.77 16.47
N VAL A 96 -9.84 -4.48 16.18
CA VAL A 96 -9.16 -3.52 17.09
C VAL A 96 -10.11 -3.03 18.20
N LEU A 97 -11.42 -3.21 18.03
CA LEU A 97 -12.44 -2.63 18.92
C LEU A 97 -12.59 -3.35 20.27
N GLN A 98 -12.02 -4.54 20.45
CA GLN A 98 -12.17 -5.25 21.73
C GLN A 98 -11.22 -4.77 22.83
N GLU A 99 -10.14 -4.05 22.47
CA GLU A 99 -9.13 -3.56 23.43
C GLU A 99 -9.29 -2.07 23.76
N GLU A 100 -10.20 -1.36 23.11
CA GLU A 100 -10.40 0.08 23.28
C GLU A 100 -11.47 0.43 24.32
N LYS A 101 -11.27 1.53 25.06
CA LYS A 101 -12.23 2.00 26.09
C LYS A 101 -13.55 2.54 25.52
N PHE A 102 -13.55 3.05 24.28
CA PHE A 102 -14.71 3.65 23.61
C PHE A 102 -14.79 3.23 22.12
N PRO A 103 -15.02 1.93 21.85
CA PRO A 103 -14.90 1.36 20.52
C PRO A 103 -15.88 1.94 19.48
N GLU A 104 -17.06 2.36 19.91
CA GLU A 104 -18.08 2.92 19.00
C GLU A 104 -17.65 4.28 18.43
N GLU A 105 -17.07 5.15 19.25
CA GLU A 105 -16.60 6.47 18.82
C GLU A 105 -15.41 6.34 17.84
N SER A 106 -14.45 5.49 18.17
CA SER A 106 -13.31 5.16 17.30
C SER A 106 -13.75 4.63 15.94
N TYR A 107 -14.78 3.78 15.93
CA TYR A 107 -15.32 3.21 14.71
C TYR A 107 -15.98 4.28 13.83
N ILE A 108 -16.83 5.12 14.42
CA ILE A 108 -17.51 6.21 13.71
C ILE A 108 -16.50 7.18 13.11
N GLU A 109 -15.44 7.54 13.85
CA GLU A 109 -14.39 8.43 13.36
C GLU A 109 -13.67 7.84 12.13
N ARG A 110 -13.28 6.56 12.18
CA ARG A 110 -12.64 5.86 11.05
C ARG A 110 -13.55 5.74 9.83
N VAL A 111 -14.81 5.35 10.03
CA VAL A 111 -15.81 5.29 8.95
C VAL A 111 -15.97 6.65 8.30
N SER A 112 -16.08 7.70 9.12
CA SER A 112 -16.22 9.07 8.63
C SER A 112 -15.06 9.44 7.69
N LEU A 113 -13.81 9.16 8.07
CA LEU A 113 -12.67 9.45 7.21
C LEU A 113 -12.72 8.67 5.87
N VAL A 114 -13.05 7.37 5.94
CA VAL A 114 -13.16 6.51 4.74
C VAL A 114 -14.23 7.01 3.77
N GLU A 115 -15.30 7.63 4.28
CA GLU A 115 -16.38 8.16 3.45
C GLU A 115 -15.96 9.29 2.50
N ARG A 116 -14.92 10.04 2.86
CA ARG A 116 -14.39 11.14 2.02
C ARG A 116 -13.61 10.63 0.80
N PHE A 117 -13.24 9.36 0.79
CA PHE A 117 -12.65 8.73 -0.39
C PHE A 117 -13.76 8.27 -1.34
N GLY A 118 -13.93 9.03 -2.44
CA GLY A 118 -14.95 8.77 -3.46
C GLY A 118 -14.73 7.49 -4.29
N ILE A 119 -13.50 6.97 -4.34
CA ILE A 119 -13.17 5.70 -5.00
C ILE A 119 -12.51 4.76 -3.99
N ARG A 120 -13.01 3.52 -3.91
CA ARG A 120 -12.52 2.51 -2.98
C ARG A 120 -12.19 1.22 -3.74
N LEU A 121 -10.95 0.76 -3.63
CA LEU A 121 -10.47 -0.44 -4.28
C LEU A 121 -10.15 -1.52 -3.24
N GLY A 122 -10.83 -2.67 -3.37
CA GLY A 122 -10.59 -3.83 -2.52
C GLY A 122 -9.38 -4.64 -2.97
N PHE A 123 -8.48 -4.97 -2.04
CA PHE A 123 -7.36 -5.88 -2.28
C PHE A 123 -7.48 -7.09 -1.37
N PHE A 124 -7.71 -8.25 -1.97
CA PHE A 124 -7.90 -9.51 -1.25
C PHE A 124 -6.58 -10.25 -1.01
N ALA A 125 -6.60 -11.16 -0.04
CA ALA A 125 -5.48 -12.06 0.19
C ALA A 125 -5.27 -12.96 -1.04
N PHE A 126 -4.02 -13.30 -1.34
CA PHE A 126 -3.73 -14.19 -2.45
C PHE A 126 -4.08 -15.63 -2.10
N GLY A 127 -4.71 -16.32 -3.05
CA GLY A 127 -4.80 -17.78 -3.01
C GLY A 127 -3.45 -18.43 -3.35
N LYS A 128 -3.35 -19.74 -3.07
CA LYS A 128 -2.19 -20.57 -3.42
C LYS A 128 -1.76 -20.39 -4.88
N GLU A 129 -2.71 -20.48 -5.81
CA GLU A 129 -2.39 -20.41 -7.24
C GLU A 129 -1.86 -19.04 -7.66
N GLN A 130 -2.45 -17.95 -7.16
CA GLN A 130 -1.95 -16.60 -7.44
C GLN A 130 -0.55 -16.39 -6.87
N TYR A 131 -0.27 -16.91 -5.67
CA TYR A 131 1.07 -16.89 -5.10
C TYR A 131 2.08 -17.63 -5.98
N LEU A 132 1.77 -18.85 -6.44
CA LEU A 132 2.64 -19.62 -7.33
C LEU A 132 2.82 -18.95 -8.70
N GLN A 133 1.79 -18.30 -9.25
CA GLN A 133 1.92 -17.49 -10.46
C GLN A 133 2.94 -16.38 -10.31
N ILE A 134 2.93 -15.66 -9.17
CA ILE A 134 3.89 -14.59 -8.89
C ILE A 134 5.31 -15.16 -8.75
N VAL A 135 5.46 -16.31 -8.08
CA VAL A 135 6.75 -17.01 -7.95
C VAL A 135 7.31 -17.39 -9.32
N ARG A 136 6.51 -18.05 -10.16
CA ARG A 136 6.90 -18.42 -11.53
C ARG A 136 7.27 -17.19 -12.36
N HIS A 137 6.50 -16.11 -12.24
CA HIS A 137 6.79 -14.85 -12.92
C HIS A 137 8.18 -14.31 -12.54
N TYR A 138 8.48 -14.22 -11.24
CA TYR A 138 9.78 -13.70 -10.79
C TYR A 138 10.94 -14.64 -11.13
N ALA A 139 10.77 -15.96 -11.00
CA ALA A 139 11.79 -16.94 -11.37
C ALA A 139 12.13 -16.86 -12.86
N LYS A 140 11.12 -16.76 -13.73
CA LYS A 140 11.30 -16.54 -15.18
C LYS A 140 11.98 -15.21 -15.48
N LYS A 141 11.54 -14.12 -14.83
CA LYS A 141 12.12 -12.77 -15.00
C LYS A 141 13.60 -12.72 -14.61
N ARG A 142 14.04 -13.55 -13.66
CA ARG A 142 15.42 -13.67 -13.21
C ARG A 142 16.21 -14.79 -13.89
N SER A 143 15.60 -15.52 -14.83
CA SER A 143 16.23 -16.63 -15.54
C SER A 143 16.82 -17.71 -14.61
N LEU A 144 16.12 -18.04 -13.52
CA LEU A 144 16.58 -19.06 -12.57
C LEU A 144 16.53 -20.45 -13.21
N SER A 145 17.64 -21.19 -13.12
CA SER A 145 17.71 -22.57 -13.60
C SER A 145 17.23 -23.54 -12.50
N ILE A 146 15.94 -23.85 -12.51
CA ILE A 146 15.31 -24.80 -11.59
C ILE A 146 14.09 -25.43 -12.26
N ASP A 147 13.85 -26.71 -11.98
CA ASP A 147 12.62 -27.37 -12.38
C ASP A 147 11.38 -26.70 -11.76
N GLN A 148 10.29 -26.61 -12.53
CA GLN A 148 9.09 -25.91 -12.09
C GLN A 148 8.41 -26.60 -10.90
N GLN A 149 8.35 -27.94 -10.86
CA GLN A 149 7.75 -28.65 -9.74
C GLN A 149 8.57 -28.43 -8.46
N LYS A 150 9.90 -28.47 -8.58
CA LYS A 150 10.81 -28.16 -7.47
C LYS A 150 10.63 -26.72 -6.99
N LEU A 151 10.53 -25.75 -7.90
CA LEU A 151 10.29 -24.34 -7.57
C LEU A 151 8.98 -24.17 -6.78
N GLU A 152 7.89 -24.75 -7.26
CA GLU A 152 6.58 -24.63 -6.61
C GLU A 152 6.56 -25.30 -5.23
N ARG A 153 7.16 -26.49 -5.10
CA ARG A 153 7.28 -27.17 -3.79
C ARG A 153 8.00 -26.30 -2.77
N LEU A 154 9.18 -25.80 -3.11
CA LEU A 154 9.99 -24.94 -2.23
C LEU A 154 9.26 -23.63 -1.89
N ALA A 155 8.52 -23.07 -2.85
CA ALA A 155 7.73 -21.87 -2.63
C ALA A 155 6.59 -22.10 -1.63
N LEU A 156 5.93 -23.26 -1.69
CA LEU A 156 4.88 -23.64 -0.74
C LEU A 156 5.47 -23.89 0.65
N GLU A 157 6.62 -24.54 0.75
CA GLU A 157 7.34 -24.71 2.02
C GLU A 157 7.69 -23.35 2.64
N TRP A 158 8.24 -22.43 1.85
CA TRP A 158 8.50 -21.04 2.28
C TRP A 158 7.24 -20.34 2.79
N SER A 159 6.10 -20.58 2.14
CA SER A 159 4.83 -19.92 2.48
C SER A 159 4.24 -20.37 3.81
N LEU A 160 4.64 -21.53 4.35
CA LEU A 160 4.16 -21.99 5.66
C LEU A 160 4.53 -21.02 6.77
N ALA A 161 5.71 -20.40 6.69
CA ALA A 161 6.17 -19.39 7.65
C ALA A 161 5.84 -17.94 7.22
N ASN A 162 5.77 -17.67 5.92
CA ASN A 162 5.71 -16.29 5.39
C ASN A 162 4.35 -15.90 4.76
N GLY A 163 3.44 -16.87 4.63
CA GLY A 163 2.12 -16.71 4.02
C GLY A 163 2.12 -16.43 2.51
N PHE A 164 0.92 -16.38 1.94
CA PHE A 164 0.70 -16.07 0.53
C PHE A 164 0.62 -14.55 0.31
N SER A 165 1.75 -13.97 -0.10
CA SER A 165 1.80 -12.57 -0.53
C SER A 165 2.81 -12.35 -1.65
N GLY A 166 2.61 -11.27 -2.43
CA GLY A 166 3.59 -10.87 -3.44
C GLY A 166 4.95 -10.51 -2.84
N ARG A 167 4.96 -9.98 -1.61
CA ARG A 167 6.20 -9.74 -0.84
C ARG A 167 6.91 -11.05 -0.52
N SER A 168 6.18 -12.03 0.04
CA SER A 168 6.68 -13.36 0.37
C SER A 168 7.24 -14.07 -0.88
N ALA A 169 6.48 -14.05 -1.99
CA ALA A 169 6.92 -14.63 -3.27
C ALA A 169 8.22 -13.99 -3.79
N TYR A 170 8.33 -12.66 -3.72
CA TYR A 170 9.53 -11.95 -4.13
C TYR A 170 10.74 -12.30 -3.25
N GLN A 171 10.55 -12.37 -1.92
CA GLN A 171 11.59 -12.74 -0.98
C GLN A 171 12.06 -14.17 -1.18
N PHE A 172 11.13 -15.12 -1.36
CA PHE A 172 11.44 -16.51 -1.70
C PHE A 172 12.31 -16.61 -2.95
N VAL A 173 11.90 -15.97 -4.05
CA VAL A 173 12.67 -16.05 -5.31
C VAL A 173 14.05 -15.40 -5.17
N LYS A 174 14.17 -14.33 -4.38
CA LYS A 174 15.46 -13.68 -4.08
C LYS A 174 16.38 -14.60 -3.24
N ASP A 175 15.83 -15.28 -2.24
CA ASP A 175 16.56 -16.28 -1.43
C ASP A 175 17.04 -17.45 -2.30
N LEU A 176 16.13 -18.01 -3.11
CA LEU A 176 16.43 -19.11 -4.01
C LEU A 176 17.53 -18.75 -5.02
N GLU A 177 17.47 -17.55 -5.61
CA GLU A 177 18.52 -17.05 -6.50
C GLU A 177 19.87 -16.98 -5.78
N GLY A 178 19.88 -16.52 -4.53
CA GLY A 178 21.09 -16.52 -3.69
C GLY A 178 21.67 -17.92 -3.52
N LYS A 179 20.84 -18.89 -3.15
CA LYS A 179 21.24 -20.30 -2.96
C LYS A 179 21.78 -20.92 -4.24
N LEU A 180 21.11 -20.71 -5.38
CA LEU A 180 21.56 -21.21 -6.69
C LEU A 180 22.92 -20.64 -7.08
N ARG A 181 23.15 -19.34 -6.86
CA ARG A 181 24.44 -18.70 -7.17
C ARG A 181 25.57 -19.15 -6.26
N LEU A 182 25.26 -19.52 -5.02
CA LEU A 182 26.22 -20.03 -4.04
C LEU A 182 26.42 -21.56 -4.11
N GLY A 183 25.63 -22.28 -4.92
CA GLY A 183 25.68 -23.74 -5.00
C GLY A 183 25.20 -24.46 -3.73
N ILE A 184 24.32 -23.82 -2.95
CA ILE A 184 23.76 -24.42 -1.72
C ILE A 184 22.69 -25.45 -2.11
N GLU A 185 22.70 -26.63 -1.50
CA GLU A 185 21.67 -27.65 -1.70
C GLU A 185 20.36 -27.33 -0.93
N PHE A 186 19.23 -27.65 -1.55
CA PHE A 186 17.86 -27.45 -1.04
C PHE A 186 16.85 -28.32 -1.82
#